data_AF-A0AAU7KCZ3-F1
#
_entry.id   AF-A0AAU7KCZ3-F1
#
_cell.length_a   1.000
_cell.length_b   1.000
_cell.length_c   1.000
_cell.angle_alpha   90.00
_cell.angle_beta   90.00
_cell.angle_gamma   90.00
#
_symmetry.space_group_name_H-M   'P 1'
#
loop_
_entity.id
_entity.type
_entity.pdbx_description
1 polymer ?
#
loop_
_entity_poly.entity_id
_entity_poly.type
_entity_poly.pdbx_seq_one_letter_code
_entity_poly.pdbx_strand_id
1 'polypeptide(L)'
;MSMFNDRVFGVLMIVLAVAYGWGATQFPEPFGGAEAVGPETFPYLLAVVLGLSSLYMVVRPDPDNAWPWSRTGVELIIALVVLVLYAALLQPLGFILATLLAVGTLCWRMGAPPVKAFIVGGISGVVVFLIFNFALDLPLPLGVLSFLEVG
;
A
#
# COMPACT_ATOMS: atom_id res chain seq x y z
N MET A 1 24.25 11.41 7.01
CA MET A 1 23.65 10.94 8.27
C MET A 1 24.51 9.79 8.77
N SER A 2 25.34 10.03 9.79
CA SER A 2 26.31 9.03 10.26
C SER A 2 25.64 7.68 10.53
N MET A 3 26.40 6.57 10.48
CA MET A 3 25.96 5.19 10.79
C MET A 3 25.00 5.05 11.99
N PHE A 4 25.03 6.02 12.91
CA PHE A 4 24.09 6.15 14.02
C PHE A 4 22.63 6.39 13.58
N ASN A 5 22.39 7.24 12.59
CA ASN A 5 21.05 7.56 12.10
C ASN A 5 20.35 6.36 11.47
N ASP A 6 21.07 5.56 10.68
CA ASP A 6 20.51 4.36 10.05
C ASP A 6 20.13 3.30 11.08
N ARG A 7 20.91 3.19 12.16
CA ARG A 7 20.57 2.34 13.31
C ARG A 7 19.36 2.87 14.06
N VAL A 8 19.27 4.18 14.30
CA VAL A 8 18.09 4.80 14.94
C VAL A 8 16.84 4.59 14.08
N PHE A 9 16.93 4.80 12.77
CA PHE A 9 15.84 4.54 11.84
C PHE A 9 15.46 3.06 11.82
N GLY A 10 16.45 2.15 11.76
CA GLY A 10 16.23 0.70 11.86
C GLY A 10 15.52 0.32 13.16
N VAL A 11 15.95 0.82 14.31
CA VAL A 11 15.28 0.58 15.60
C VAL A 11 13.85 1.12 15.60
N LEU A 12 13.61 2.32 15.06
CA LEU A 12 12.26 2.88 14.92
C LEU A 12 11.37 2.01 14.03
N MET A 13 11.90 1.49 12.92
CA MET A 13 11.18 0.58 12.02
C MET A 13 10.91 -0.77 12.67
N ILE A 14 11.80 -1.30 13.52
CA ILE A 14 11.56 -2.50 14.33
C ILE A 14 10.39 -2.26 15.30
N VAL A 15 10.40 -1.12 16.01
CA VAL A 15 9.30 -0.75 16.91
C VAL A 15 7.98 -0.64 16.15
N LEU A 16 8.00 -0.03 14.96
CA LEU A 16 6.82 0.05 14.08
C LEU A 16 6.34 -1.33 13.64
N ALA A 17 7.26 -2.24 13.25
CA ALA A 17 6.92 -3.61 12.86
C ALA A 17 6.26 -4.39 14.00
N VAL A 18 6.78 -4.26 15.23
CA VAL A 18 6.19 -4.89 16.42
C VAL A 18 4.82 -4.29 16.73
N ALA A 19 4.70 -2.96 16.71
CA ALA A 19 3.42 -2.28 16.95
C ALA A 19 2.35 -2.68 15.91
N TYR A 20 2.75 -2.77 14.64
CA TYR A 20 1.86 -3.17 13.55
C TYR A 20 1.46 -4.65 13.65
N GLY A 21 2.41 -5.55 13.94
CA GLY A 21 2.14 -6.96 14.19
C GLY A 21 1.27 -7.19 15.43
N TRP A 22 1.45 -6.39 16.48
CA TRP A 22 0.56 -6.39 17.64
C TRP A 22 -0.85 -5.92 17.24
N GLY A 23 -0.95 -4.83 16.47
CA GLY A 23 -2.23 -4.33 15.97
C GLY A 23 -3.00 -5.39 15.17
N ALA A 24 -2.28 -6.24 14.42
CA ALA A 24 -2.88 -7.34 13.68
C ALA A 24 -3.64 -8.35 14.57
N THR A 25 -3.16 -8.59 15.81
CA THR A 25 -3.82 -9.50 16.76
C THR A 25 -5.18 -9.00 17.24
N GLN A 26 -5.48 -7.71 17.02
CA GLN A 26 -6.69 -7.06 17.48
C GLN A 26 -7.78 -7.01 16.40
N PHE A 27 -7.52 -7.55 15.20
CA PHE A 27 -8.55 -7.62 14.17
C PHE A 27 -9.68 -8.56 14.59
N PRO A 28 -10.96 -8.18 14.36
CA PRO A 28 -12.08 -9.08 14.60
C PRO A 28 -11.97 -10.34 13.73
N GLU A 29 -12.45 -11.47 14.27
CA GLU A 29 -12.64 -12.70 13.49
C GLU A 29 -13.47 -12.40 12.22
N PRO A 30 -13.06 -12.91 11.05
CA PRO A 30 -13.77 -12.62 9.80
C PRO A 30 -15.23 -13.11 9.86
N PHE A 31 -16.14 -12.23 9.41
CA PHE A 31 -17.56 -12.53 9.33
C PHE A 31 -17.82 -13.46 8.14
N GLY A 32 -17.94 -14.78 8.38
CA GLY A 32 -18.31 -15.72 7.31
C GLY A 32 -17.87 -17.18 7.47
N GLY A 33 -17.07 -17.52 8.50
CA GLY A 33 -16.44 -18.84 8.60
C GLY A 33 -15.07 -18.85 7.90
N ALA A 34 -14.31 -19.94 8.10
CA ALA A 34 -12.87 -20.06 7.81
C ALA A 34 -12.47 -19.58 6.40
N GLU A 35 -12.17 -18.29 6.27
CA GLU A 35 -11.48 -17.77 5.10
C GLU A 35 -10.06 -18.37 5.08
N ALA A 36 -9.59 -18.77 3.90
CA ALA A 36 -8.28 -19.42 3.75
C ALA A 36 -7.11 -18.52 4.26
N VAL A 37 -7.35 -17.21 4.33
CA VAL A 37 -6.42 -16.18 4.77
C VAL A 37 -7.17 -15.19 5.66
N GLY A 38 -6.86 -15.17 6.96
CA GLY A 38 -7.48 -14.24 7.91
C GLY A 38 -7.03 -12.78 7.69
N PRO A 39 -7.82 -11.80 8.16
CA PRO A 39 -7.52 -10.36 8.02
C PRO A 39 -6.16 -9.95 8.62
N GLU A 40 -5.65 -10.71 9.57
CA GLU A 40 -4.38 -10.53 10.24
C GLU A 40 -3.16 -11.02 9.43
N THR A 41 -3.37 -11.86 8.40
CA THR A 41 -2.27 -12.50 7.64
C THR A 41 -1.43 -11.48 6.89
N PHE A 42 -2.08 -10.53 6.20
CA PHE A 42 -1.39 -9.50 5.44
C PHE A 42 -0.61 -8.53 6.37
N PRO A 43 -1.21 -8.02 7.47
CA PRO A 43 -0.48 -7.30 8.49
C PRO A 43 0.74 -8.05 9.06
N TYR A 44 0.62 -9.35 9.35
CA TYR A 44 1.77 -10.13 9.85
C TYR A 44 2.88 -10.25 8.81
N LEU A 45 2.55 -10.53 7.55
CA LEU A 45 3.53 -10.62 6.48
C LEU A 45 4.31 -9.30 6.35
N LEU A 46 3.60 -8.17 6.34
CA LEU A 46 4.23 -6.85 6.33
C LEU A 46 5.10 -6.60 7.57
N ALA A 47 4.64 -6.97 8.77
CA ALA A 47 5.42 -6.85 10.00
C ALA A 47 6.72 -7.66 9.94
N VAL A 48 6.68 -8.89 9.40
CA VAL A 48 7.86 -9.74 9.23
C VAL A 48 8.84 -9.13 8.23
N VAL A 49 8.36 -8.72 7.05
CA VAL A 49 9.22 -8.12 6.01
C VAL A 49 9.84 -6.80 6.50
N LEU A 50 9.06 -5.97 7.20
CA LEU A 50 9.55 -4.73 7.80
C LEU A 50 10.57 -5.01 8.92
N GLY A 51 10.31 -6.02 9.76
CA GLY A 51 11.23 -6.45 10.81
C GLY A 51 12.57 -6.96 10.26
N LEU A 52 12.54 -7.78 9.21
CA LEU A 52 13.75 -8.29 8.57
C LEU A 52 14.55 -7.19 7.86
N SER A 53 13.88 -6.30 7.13
CA SER A 53 14.54 -5.19 6.44
C SER A 53 15.14 -4.17 7.41
N SER A 54 14.44 -3.86 8.50
CA SER A 54 14.95 -2.98 9.56
C SER A 54 16.10 -3.60 10.35
N LEU A 55 16.07 -4.90 10.64
CA LEU A 55 17.18 -5.61 11.28
C LEU A 55 18.44 -5.55 10.41
N TYR A 56 18.30 -5.69 9.09
CA TYR A 56 19.40 -5.52 8.15
C TYR A 56 20.04 -4.12 8.27
N MET A 57 19.22 -3.06 8.32
CA MET A 57 19.72 -1.68 8.49
C MET A 57 20.48 -1.46 9.81
N VAL A 58 20.06 -2.13 10.89
CA VAL A 58 20.74 -2.05 12.19
C VAL A 58 22.09 -2.76 12.17
N VAL A 59 22.13 -3.98 11.61
CA VAL A 59 23.32 -4.85 11.58
C VAL A 59 24.36 -4.34 10.59
N ARG A 60 23.90 -3.89 9.41
CA ARG A 60 24.76 -3.45 8.31
C ARG A 60 24.27 -2.09 7.78
N PRO A 61 24.63 -0.98 8.46
CA PRO A 61 24.26 0.35 8.00
C PRO A 61 24.95 0.62 6.66
N ASP A 62 24.22 1.25 5.75
CA ASP A 62 24.74 1.56 4.43
C ASP A 62 25.70 2.76 4.48
N PRO A 63 26.63 2.88 3.50
CA PRO A 63 27.50 4.03 3.41
C PRO A 63 26.68 5.31 3.25
N ASP A 64 27.17 6.35 3.91
CA ASP A 64 26.46 7.60 4.13
C ASP A 64 26.08 8.28 2.80
N ASN A 65 24.84 8.12 2.36
CA ASN A 65 24.33 8.73 1.13
C ASN A 65 23.45 9.93 1.49
N ALA A 66 23.74 11.09 0.90
CA ALA A 66 22.94 12.28 1.14
C ALA A 66 21.48 12.02 0.75
N TRP A 67 20.57 12.09 1.72
CA TRP A 67 19.15 11.89 1.46
C TRP A 67 18.69 12.92 0.42
N PRO A 68 18.00 12.51 -0.66
CA PRO A 68 17.53 13.42 -1.70
C PRO A 68 16.31 14.22 -1.21
N TRP A 69 16.52 15.05 -0.19
CA TRP A 69 15.48 15.84 0.48
C TRP A 69 14.75 16.80 -0.46
N SER A 70 15.40 17.22 -1.56
CA SER A 70 14.87 18.25 -2.44
C SER A 70 13.61 17.81 -3.19
N ARG A 71 13.69 16.71 -3.97
CA ARG A 71 12.58 16.25 -4.81
C ARG A 71 12.02 14.92 -4.35
N THR A 72 12.88 13.93 -4.09
CA THR A 72 12.44 12.59 -3.72
C THR A 72 11.69 12.57 -2.39
N GLY A 73 12.08 13.41 -1.43
CA GLY A 73 11.34 13.56 -0.17
C GLY A 73 9.89 14.04 -0.36
N VAL A 74 9.68 15.01 -1.25
CA VAL A 74 8.34 15.52 -1.59
C VAL A 74 7.53 14.45 -2.31
N GLU A 75 8.14 13.71 -3.26
CA GLU A 75 7.48 12.61 -3.95
C GLU A 75 7.05 11.49 -2.99
N LEU A 76 7.87 11.17 -1.98
CA LEU A 76 7.52 10.19 -0.94
C LEU A 76 6.32 10.63 -0.10
N ILE A 77 6.27 11.90 0.32
CA ILE A 77 5.13 12.45 1.06
C ILE A 77 3.86 12.38 0.20
N ILE A 78 3.98 12.71 -1.09
CA ILE A 78 2.84 12.66 -2.00
C ILE A 78 2.37 11.22 -2.22
N ALA A 79 3.30 10.26 -2.39
CA ALA A 79 2.95 8.86 -2.49
C ALA A 79 2.20 8.37 -1.23
N LEU A 80 2.67 8.75 -0.03
CA LEU A 80 2.00 8.42 1.23
C LEU A 80 0.58 9.01 1.27
N VAL A 81 0.42 10.29 0.93
CA VAL A 81 -0.91 10.95 0.88
C VAL A 81 -1.82 10.26 -0.13
N VAL A 82 -1.31 9.90 -1.30
CA VAL A 82 -2.07 9.19 -2.33
C VAL A 82 -2.54 7.82 -1.82
N LEU A 83 -1.70 7.08 -1.11
CA LEU A 83 -2.07 5.78 -0.53
C LEU A 83 -3.13 5.91 0.57
N VAL A 84 -3.04 6.94 1.41
CA VAL A 84 -4.06 7.23 2.43
C VAL A 84 -5.38 7.61 1.77
N LEU A 85 -5.35 8.48 0.76
CA LEU A 85 -6.54 8.87 -0.01
C LEU A 85 -7.14 7.67 -0.76
N TYR A 86 -6.32 6.79 -1.34
CA TYR A 86 -6.76 5.56 -1.97
C TYR A 86 -7.55 4.70 -0.97
N ALA A 87 -7.00 4.44 0.21
CA ALA A 87 -7.69 3.69 1.26
C ALA A 87 -9.01 4.34 1.67
N ALA A 88 -9.04 5.67 1.84
CA ALA A 88 -10.25 6.40 2.19
C ALA A 88 -11.30 6.44 1.06
N LEU A 89 -10.86 6.45 -0.20
CA LEU A 89 -11.72 6.53 -1.38
C LEU A 89 -12.20 5.17 -1.89
N LEU A 90 -11.59 4.06 -1.44
CA LEU A 90 -11.98 2.72 -1.86
C LEU A 90 -13.47 2.44 -1.65
N GLN A 91 -14.00 2.78 -0.46
CA GLN A 91 -15.39 2.55 -0.11
C GLN A 91 -16.37 3.47 -0.87
N PRO A 92 -16.19 4.81 -0.90
CA PRO A 92 -17.12 5.68 -1.60
C PRO A 92 -16.99 5.62 -3.12
N LEU A 93 -15.77 5.56 -3.65
CA LEU A 93 -15.50 5.69 -5.09
C LEU A 93 -15.51 4.34 -5.81
N GLY A 94 -15.14 3.27 -5.12
CA GLY A 94 -14.94 1.94 -5.69
C GLY A 94 -13.51 1.71 -6.17
N PHE A 95 -13.15 0.43 -6.28
CA PHE A 95 -11.80 -0.05 -6.59
C PHE A 95 -11.26 0.49 -7.91
N ILE A 96 -12.05 0.45 -8.99
CA ILE A 96 -11.60 0.86 -10.33
C ILE A 96 -11.23 2.35 -10.34
N LEU A 97 -12.12 3.21 -9.83
CA LEU A 97 -11.90 4.65 -9.82
C LEU A 97 -10.81 5.05 -8.82
N ALA A 98 -10.80 4.43 -7.63
CA ALA A 98 -9.77 4.70 -6.63
C ALA A 98 -8.39 4.30 -7.15
N THR A 99 -8.28 3.15 -7.82
CA THR A 99 -7.03 2.66 -8.41
C THR A 99 -6.58 3.53 -9.58
N LEU A 100 -7.51 3.98 -10.43
CA LEU A 100 -7.21 4.93 -11.50
C LEU A 100 -6.56 6.20 -10.96
N LEU A 101 -7.13 6.77 -9.89
CA LEU A 101 -6.58 7.98 -9.27
C LEU A 101 -5.25 7.69 -8.60
N ALA A 102 -5.13 6.61 -7.84
CA ALA A 102 -3.91 6.27 -7.11
C ALA A 102 -2.73 5.93 -8.04
N VAL A 103 -2.91 4.95 -8.93
CA VAL A 103 -1.88 4.52 -9.88
C VAL A 103 -1.60 5.62 -10.89
N GLY A 104 -2.64 6.31 -11.38
CA GLY A 104 -2.48 7.41 -12.32
C GLY A 104 -1.68 8.57 -11.74
N THR A 105 -1.97 8.98 -10.50
CA THR A 105 -1.19 10.03 -9.83
C THR A 105 0.23 9.58 -9.54
N LEU A 106 0.44 8.37 -9.01
CA LEU A 106 1.80 7.84 -8.76
C LEU A 106 2.64 7.77 -10.04
N CYS A 107 2.10 7.20 -11.12
CA CYS A 107 2.81 7.15 -12.41
C CYS A 107 3.14 8.54 -12.95
N TRP A 108 2.22 9.51 -12.81
CA TRP A 108 2.46 10.90 -13.21
C TRP A 108 3.57 11.55 -12.38
N ARG A 109 3.55 11.36 -11.06
CA ARG A 109 4.58 11.85 -10.12
C ARG A 109 5.96 11.22 -10.39
N MET A 110 5.99 9.99 -10.91
CA MET A 110 7.21 9.32 -11.35
C MET A 110 7.70 9.76 -12.75
N GLY A 111 7.03 10.72 -13.40
CA GLY A 111 7.46 11.33 -14.66
C GLY A 111 6.78 10.81 -15.92
N ALA A 112 5.77 9.92 -15.81
CA ALA A 112 4.97 9.54 -16.97
C ALA A 112 4.08 10.70 -17.45
N PRO A 113 3.85 10.86 -18.76
CA PRO A 113 2.92 11.88 -19.24
C PRO A 113 1.51 11.60 -18.72
N PRO A 114 0.75 12.63 -18.29
CA PRO A 114 -0.46 12.47 -17.49
C PRO A 114 -1.50 11.57 -18.16
N VAL A 115 -1.70 11.73 -19.47
CA VAL A 115 -2.65 10.89 -20.24
C VAL A 115 -2.27 9.41 -20.16
N LYS A 116 -0.99 9.06 -20.37
CA LYS A 116 -0.55 7.66 -20.28
C LYS A 116 -0.61 7.14 -18.86
N ALA A 117 -0.30 7.98 -17.87
CA ALA A 117 -0.34 7.60 -16.46
C ALA A 117 -1.76 7.18 -16.02
N PHE A 118 -2.78 7.98 -16.35
CA PHE A 118 -4.17 7.65 -16.02
C PHE A 118 -4.73 6.51 -16.88
N ILE A 119 -4.26 6.33 -18.12
CA ILE A 119 -4.59 5.13 -18.92
C ILE A 119 -4.06 3.87 -18.23
N VAL A 120 -2.80 3.88 -17.77
CA VAL A 120 -2.23 2.75 -17.01
C VAL A 120 -3.00 2.51 -15.72
N GLY A 121 -3.36 3.57 -14.99
CA GLY A 121 -4.21 3.47 -13.80
C GLY A 121 -5.59 2.86 -14.09
N GLY A 122 -6.24 3.28 -15.17
CA GLY A 122 -7.54 2.73 -15.58
C GLY A 122 -7.44 1.26 -16.01
N ILE A 123 -6.47 0.92 -16.86
CA ILE A 123 -6.24 -0.46 -17.32
C ILE A 123 -5.92 -1.36 -16.14
N SER A 124 -4.99 -0.96 -15.27
CA SER A 124 -4.64 -1.75 -14.08
C SER A 124 -5.82 -1.93 -13.14
N GLY A 125 -6.60 -0.88 -12.88
CA GLY A 125 -7.83 -0.95 -12.09
C GLY A 125 -8.83 -1.96 -12.66
N VAL A 126 -9.10 -1.92 -13.96
CA VAL A 126 -10.03 -2.86 -14.62
C VAL A 126 -9.48 -4.28 -14.62
N VAL A 127 -8.23 -4.48 -15.02
CA VAL A 127 -7.62 -5.83 -15.11
C VAL A 127 -7.59 -6.50 -13.73
N VAL A 128 -7.13 -5.80 -12.70
CA VAL A 128 -7.08 -6.35 -11.34
C VAL A 128 -8.49 -6.60 -10.81
N PHE A 129 -9.44 -5.69 -11.08
CA PHE A 129 -10.84 -5.90 -10.72
C PHE A 129 -11.41 -7.19 -11.31
N LEU A 130 -11.15 -7.43 -12.61
CA LEU A 130 -11.61 -8.63 -13.29
C LEU A 130 -10.97 -9.90 -12.73
N ILE A 131 -9.66 -9.88 -12.46
CA ILE A 131 -8.97 -11.04 -11.87
C ILE A 131 -9.55 -11.36 -10.51
N PHE A 132 -9.74 -10.36 -9.64
CA PHE A 132 -10.23 -10.60 -8.29
C PHE A 132 -11.69 -11.05 -8.28
N ASN A 133 -12.57 -10.39 -9.03
CA ASN A 133 -13.99 -10.75 -9.03
C ASN A 133 -14.27 -12.05 -9.78
N PHE A 134 -13.62 -12.31 -10.92
CA PHE A 134 -13.97 -13.47 -11.77
C PHE A 134 -13.03 -14.67 -11.62
N ALA A 135 -11.75 -14.46 -11.31
CA ALA A 135 -10.79 -15.56 -11.19
C ALA A 135 -10.58 -16.00 -9.73
N LEU A 136 -10.67 -15.07 -8.79
CA LEU A 136 -10.45 -15.32 -7.36
C LEU A 136 -11.74 -15.31 -6.53
N ASP A 137 -12.89 -15.02 -7.16
CA ASP A 137 -14.21 -14.92 -6.51
C ASP A 137 -14.22 -14.01 -5.27
N LEU A 138 -13.43 -12.93 -5.33
CA LEU A 138 -13.19 -12.01 -4.23
C LEU A 138 -13.79 -10.64 -4.57
N PRO A 139 -14.96 -10.29 -3.98
CA PRO A 139 -15.70 -9.11 -4.38
C PRO A 139 -14.94 -7.84 -3.97
N LEU A 140 -14.61 -7.01 -4.97
CA LEU A 140 -14.00 -5.70 -4.74
C LEU A 140 -15.07 -4.61 -4.76
N PRO A 141 -14.95 -3.57 -3.94
CA PRO A 141 -15.97 -2.53 -3.83
C PRO A 141 -16.16 -1.82 -5.17
N LEU A 142 -17.39 -1.78 -5.67
CA LEU A 142 -17.74 -0.99 -6.86
C LEU A 142 -18.01 0.48 -6.52
N GLY A 143 -18.30 0.80 -5.26
CA GLY A 143 -18.52 2.16 -4.77
C GLY A 143 -19.61 2.87 -5.57
N VAL A 144 -19.29 4.02 -6.18
CA VAL A 144 -20.25 4.75 -7.04
C VAL A 144 -20.75 3.89 -8.20
N LEU A 145 -19.98 2.91 -8.67
CA LEU A 145 -20.39 2.01 -9.76
C LEU A 145 -21.31 0.87 -9.30
N SER A 146 -21.76 0.85 -8.04
CA SER A 146 -22.67 -0.18 -7.54
C SER A 146 -24.01 -0.22 -8.29
N PHE A 147 -24.41 0.86 -8.98
CA PHE A 147 -25.60 0.85 -9.83
C PHE A 147 -25.47 -0.05 -11.07
N LEU A 148 -24.25 -0.52 -11.41
CA LEU A 148 -24.01 -1.49 -12.48
C LEU A 148 -24.12 -2.94 -12.00
N GLU A 149 -24.24 -3.21 -10.69
CA GLU A 149 -24.71 -4.49 -10.16
C GLU A 149 -26.21 -4.61 -10.44
N VAL A 150 -26.55 -4.85 -11.70
CA VAL A 150 -27.91 -5.23 -12.09
C VAL A 150 -28.01 -6.75 -11.94
N GLY A 151 -28.60 -7.20 -10.83
CA GLY A 151 -29.30 -8.49 -10.68
C GLY A 151 -28.43 -9.73 -10.51
#